data_AF-A0A819YDX3-F1
#
_entry.id   AF-A0A819YDX3-F1
#
_cell.length_a   1.000
_cell.length_b   1.000
_cell.length_c   1.000
_cell.angle_alpha   90.00
_cell.angle_beta   90.00
_cell.angle_gamma   90.00
#
_symmetry.space_group_name_H-M   'P 1'
#
loop_
_entity.id
_entity.type
_entity.pdbx_description
1 polymer ?
#
loop_
_entity_poly.entity_id
_entity_poly.type
_entity_poly.pdbx_seq_one_letter_code
_entity_poly.pdbx_strand_id
1 'polypeptide(L)'
;MKKYIEEVTNRIFETVQSLKSRFSHLKIRLAFVGYRDLNLPADEQFSILDFTNEKEFHSFVSMVKCANGGDRCEDVLGGLQKIKDLTWDKPVRILIHIGDAPSHGERYHDMGKRNDSYFTHDTNGSIGYSMIQELIELQIKYYFGRLTSHTDKMIGQFRNYTDKKMIIEQVQLEDFTNLLPFIVQTVTQSISYASALLLKNPLNDNQSLKTKTCRNVTFDKNEPIWSNITAKTLKVIKYTCNEQLLCDKVKQQRSIKIAENPFAEGGMRLAYYGLSLYEEKCEKIVLKEFKHIGHGLNSKKAYLDLLDCQTIADYLARKFYRLPSVAASAVAKKINFIMTKLVVDKLSDGKNRNLTMERFIEGPYKKFSNNAGFVDYNDPALTLQAFSHWTHEYTKGDMIVVDLQGIDMGDNKSYLLTDPCIHSTDLKRFGCSNLGEDGMKRFFQTHMCNVVCYALKLKKNKHQSEIRST
;
A
#
# COMPACT_ATOMS: atom_id res chain seq x y z
N MET A 1 7.58 16.42 -21.43
CA MET A 1 7.75 16.85 -20.02
C MET A 1 6.73 17.89 -19.50
N LYS A 2 6.50 19.05 -20.11
CA LYS A 2 5.65 20.14 -19.52
C LYS A 2 4.24 19.71 -19.06
N LYS A 3 3.48 19.02 -19.92
CA LYS A 3 2.15 18.46 -19.58
C LYS A 3 2.21 17.52 -18.36
N TYR A 4 3.27 16.72 -18.25
CA TYR A 4 3.48 15.80 -17.13
C TYR A 4 3.78 16.57 -15.82
N ILE A 5 4.55 17.65 -15.85
CA ILE A 5 4.79 18.49 -14.66
C ILE A 5 3.49 19.14 -14.19
N GLU A 6 2.71 19.73 -15.10
CA GLU A 6 1.42 20.35 -14.76
C GLU A 6 0.46 19.31 -14.14
N GLU A 7 0.35 18.13 -14.73
CA GLU A 7 -0.53 17.07 -14.24
C GLU A 7 -0.05 16.48 -12.90
N VAL A 8 1.26 16.27 -12.72
CA VAL A 8 1.85 15.86 -11.44
C VAL A 8 1.60 16.91 -10.36
N THR A 9 1.76 18.19 -10.70
CA THR A 9 1.57 19.30 -9.74
C THR A 9 0.13 19.36 -9.26
N ASN A 10 -0.82 19.30 -10.18
CA ASN A 10 -2.25 19.29 -9.85
C ASN A 10 -2.60 18.07 -8.99
N ARG A 11 -2.08 16.88 -9.33
CA ARG A 11 -2.33 15.66 -8.55
C ARG A 11 -1.64 15.66 -7.18
N ILE A 12 -0.44 16.23 -7.05
CA ILE A 12 0.22 16.42 -5.76
C ILE A 12 -0.60 17.38 -4.91
N PHE A 13 -1.10 18.47 -5.47
CA PHE A 13 -1.97 19.42 -4.77
C PHE A 13 -3.25 18.74 -4.28
N GLU A 14 -3.97 18.03 -5.17
CA GLU A 14 -5.13 17.22 -4.80
C GLU A 14 -4.80 16.20 -3.71
N THR A 15 -3.64 15.55 -3.79
CA THR A 15 -3.20 14.60 -2.75
C THR A 15 -2.94 15.30 -1.44
N VAL A 16 -2.27 16.45 -1.42
CA VAL A 16 -1.95 17.21 -0.21
C VAL A 16 -3.22 17.76 0.42
N GLN A 17 -4.15 18.31 -0.36
CA GLN A 17 -5.48 18.71 0.12
C GLN A 17 -6.25 17.51 0.68
N SER A 18 -6.21 16.39 -0.03
CA SER A 18 -6.84 15.14 0.41
C SER A 18 -6.21 14.64 1.71
N LEU A 19 -4.89 14.73 1.88
CA LEU A 19 -4.19 14.32 3.09
C LEU A 19 -4.39 15.31 4.24
N LYS A 20 -4.43 16.62 4.00
CA LYS A 20 -4.72 17.64 5.02
C LYS A 20 -6.15 17.55 5.53
N SER A 21 -7.11 17.29 4.63
CA SER A 21 -8.50 17.02 5.00
C SER A 21 -8.66 15.69 5.75
N ARG A 22 -7.88 14.66 5.40
CA ARG A 22 -7.85 13.34 6.06
C ARG A 22 -7.06 13.32 7.38
N PHE A 23 -6.07 14.18 7.53
CA PHE A 23 -5.14 14.24 8.67
C PHE A 23 -4.85 15.69 9.09
N SER A 24 -5.86 16.38 9.62
CA SER A 24 -5.77 17.82 9.94
C SER A 24 -4.72 18.19 11.00
N HIS A 25 -4.26 17.22 11.79
CA HIS A 25 -3.20 17.40 12.80
C HIS A 25 -1.78 17.25 12.24
N LEU A 26 -1.63 16.78 10.99
CA LEU A 26 -0.31 16.57 10.40
C LEU A 26 0.18 17.80 9.68
N LYS A 27 1.41 18.20 10.01
CA LYS A 27 2.15 19.21 9.26
C LYS A 27 2.84 18.55 8.07
N ILE A 28 2.22 18.64 6.89
CA ILE A 28 2.81 18.20 5.62
C ILE A 28 3.70 19.31 5.09
N ARG A 29 4.95 18.96 4.75
CA ARG A 29 5.90 19.84 4.06
C ARG A 29 6.24 19.23 2.70
N LEU A 30 6.45 20.07 1.71
CA LEU A 30 6.74 19.66 0.33
C LEU A 30 8.05 20.30 -0.13
N ALA A 31 8.89 19.53 -0.78
CA ALA A 31 10.13 19.99 -1.41
C ALA A 31 10.13 19.54 -2.88
N PHE A 32 10.87 20.25 -3.72
CA PHE A 32 11.00 19.97 -5.15
C PHE A 32 12.46 19.95 -5.57
N VAL A 33 12.84 18.94 -6.35
CA VAL A 33 14.11 18.91 -7.08
C VAL A 33 13.80 18.54 -8.52
N GLY A 34 14.01 19.50 -9.42
CA GLY A 34 14.08 19.27 -10.86
C GLY A 34 15.55 19.21 -11.27
N TYR A 35 15.89 18.25 -12.12
CA TYR A 35 17.22 18.06 -12.70
C TYR A 35 17.11 17.97 -14.22
N ARG A 36 18.19 18.34 -14.93
CA ARG A 36 18.34 18.30 -16.39
C ARG A 36 19.72 17.73 -16.74
N ASP A 37 20.10 17.76 -18.00
CA ASP A 37 21.36 17.27 -18.55
C ASP A 37 22.62 17.91 -17.90
N LEU A 38 23.72 17.15 -17.88
CA LEU A 38 25.03 17.50 -17.30
C LEU A 38 25.75 18.65 -18.01
N ASN A 39 25.32 19.00 -19.22
CA ASN A 39 25.95 20.06 -20.02
C ASN A 39 25.52 21.49 -19.64
N LEU A 40 24.59 21.64 -18.69
CA LEU A 40 24.04 22.94 -18.30
C LEU A 40 24.79 23.59 -17.12
N PRO A 41 24.81 24.93 -17.05
CA PRO A 41 25.20 25.66 -15.85
C PRO A 41 24.35 25.25 -14.63
N ALA A 42 24.91 25.26 -13.43
CA ALA A 42 24.25 24.72 -12.23
C ALA A 42 22.88 25.38 -11.89
N ASP A 43 22.70 26.65 -12.23
CA ASP A 43 21.46 27.42 -12.04
C ASP A 43 20.37 27.10 -13.08
N GLU A 44 20.75 26.53 -14.23
CA GLU A 44 19.84 26.00 -15.23
C GLU A 44 19.62 24.49 -15.08
N GLN A 45 20.64 23.78 -14.60
CA GLN A 45 20.66 22.34 -14.42
C GLN A 45 19.67 21.89 -13.34
N PHE A 46 19.59 22.63 -12.23
CA PHE A 46 18.74 22.26 -11.10
C PHE A 46 17.68 23.32 -10.78
N SER A 47 16.48 22.87 -10.40
CA SER A 47 15.46 23.70 -9.75
C SER A 47 15.18 23.11 -8.38
N ILE A 48 15.64 23.79 -7.34
CA ILE A 48 15.61 23.28 -5.97
C ILE A 48 14.69 24.16 -5.13
N LEU A 49 13.75 23.52 -4.44
CA LEU A 49 12.95 24.12 -3.39
C LEU A 49 12.99 23.19 -2.18
N ASP A 50 13.49 23.70 -1.06
CA ASP A 50 13.48 22.94 0.19
C ASP A 50 12.06 22.87 0.79
N PHE A 51 11.89 22.03 1.82
CA PHE A 51 10.62 21.72 2.45
C PHE A 51 9.84 22.96 2.91
N THR A 52 8.80 23.32 2.17
CA THR A 52 7.91 24.44 2.45
C THR A 52 6.45 24.01 2.55
N ASN A 53 5.54 24.98 2.72
CA ASN A 53 4.11 24.80 2.65
C ASN A 53 3.62 24.64 1.20
N GLU A 54 2.39 24.17 1.06
CA GLU A 54 1.75 23.88 -0.22
C GLU A 54 1.64 25.10 -1.16
N LYS A 55 1.41 26.30 -0.61
CA LYS A 55 1.22 27.51 -1.42
C LYS A 55 2.54 27.93 -2.08
N GLU A 56 3.62 27.93 -1.31
CA GLU A 56 4.96 28.23 -1.82
C GLU A 56 5.44 27.15 -2.79
N PHE A 57 5.20 25.88 -2.48
CA PHE A 57 5.50 24.76 -3.38
C PHE A 57 4.79 24.93 -4.74
N HIS A 58 3.48 25.16 -4.74
CA HIS A 58 2.71 25.35 -5.96
C HIS A 58 3.24 26.55 -6.77
N SER A 59 3.50 27.67 -6.09
CA SER A 59 4.04 28.88 -6.73
C SER A 59 5.37 28.59 -7.41
N PHE A 60 6.29 27.92 -6.71
CA PHE A 60 7.59 27.54 -7.26
C PHE A 60 7.47 26.62 -8.47
N VAL A 61 6.74 25.51 -8.34
CA VAL A 61 6.63 24.51 -9.40
C VAL A 61 5.96 25.09 -10.65
N SER A 62 5.00 26.01 -10.51
CA SER A 62 4.37 26.70 -11.64
C SER A 62 5.33 27.55 -12.48
N MET A 63 6.47 27.96 -11.91
CA MET A 63 7.51 28.73 -12.58
C MET A 63 8.60 27.85 -13.22
N VAL A 64 8.62 26.55 -12.92
CA VAL A 64 9.65 25.62 -13.44
C VAL A 64 9.45 25.43 -14.94
N LYS A 65 10.47 25.80 -15.72
CA LYS A 65 10.49 25.59 -17.17
C LYS A 65 11.11 24.23 -17.52
N CYS A 66 10.45 23.51 -18.44
CA CYS A 66 11.03 22.37 -19.15
C CYS A 66 11.75 22.89 -20.40
N ALA A 67 13.03 23.20 -20.28
CA ALA A 67 13.88 23.62 -21.38
C ALA A 67 15.28 23.00 -21.20
N ASN A 68 16.05 23.01 -22.28
CA ASN A 68 17.47 22.66 -22.32
C ASN A 68 17.75 21.17 -22.04
N GLY A 69 17.79 20.36 -23.11
CA GLY A 69 18.33 19.00 -23.08
C GLY A 69 19.42 18.86 -24.14
N GLY A 70 20.47 18.09 -23.83
CA GLY A 70 21.54 17.77 -24.77
C GLY A 70 21.27 16.45 -25.47
N ASP A 71 21.23 15.35 -24.71
CA ASP A 71 20.99 14.01 -25.22
C ASP A 71 19.72 13.35 -24.62
N ARG A 72 19.66 12.01 -24.64
CA ARG A 72 18.48 11.25 -24.16
C ARG A 72 18.52 10.95 -22.66
N CYS A 73 19.64 11.21 -22.01
CA CYS A 73 19.86 10.95 -20.59
C CYS A 73 19.85 12.28 -19.82
N GLU A 74 19.66 12.19 -18.50
CA GLU A 74 19.57 13.36 -17.62
C GLU A 74 20.52 13.19 -16.42
N ASP A 75 20.84 14.28 -15.72
CA ASP A 75 21.65 14.23 -14.48
C ASP A 75 20.84 13.73 -13.28
N VAL A 76 20.40 12.48 -13.35
CA VAL A 76 19.64 11.82 -12.29
C VAL A 76 20.47 11.71 -11.01
N LEU A 77 21.78 11.40 -11.12
CA LEU A 77 22.65 11.25 -9.96
C LEU A 77 22.86 12.59 -9.24
N GLY A 78 23.09 13.68 -9.99
CA GLY A 78 23.11 15.03 -9.43
C GLY A 78 21.78 15.43 -8.81
N GLY A 79 20.65 15.05 -9.42
CA GLY A 79 19.32 15.19 -8.82
C GLY A 79 19.20 14.50 -7.46
N LEU A 80 19.64 13.24 -7.34
CA LEU A 80 19.65 12.50 -6.07
C LEU A 80 20.59 13.12 -5.03
N GLN A 81 21.72 13.68 -5.45
CA GLN A 81 22.60 14.45 -4.57
C GLN A 81 21.86 15.65 -3.99
N LYS A 82 21.11 16.41 -4.80
CA LYS A 82 20.31 17.54 -4.30
C LYS A 82 19.18 17.11 -3.37
N ILE A 83 18.62 15.91 -3.55
CA ILE A 83 17.63 15.34 -2.63
C ILE A 83 18.21 15.13 -1.23
N LYS A 84 19.46 14.67 -1.12
CA LYS A 84 20.15 14.50 0.18
C LYS A 84 20.29 15.82 0.93
N ASP A 85 20.56 16.90 0.20
CA ASP A 85 20.81 18.23 0.76
C ASP A 85 19.55 18.93 1.30
N LEU A 86 18.36 18.35 1.08
CA LEU A 86 17.09 18.87 1.61
C LEU A 86 16.96 18.67 3.12
N THR A 87 16.13 19.49 3.78
CA THR A 87 15.95 19.47 5.23
C THR A 87 15.02 18.34 5.70
N TRP A 88 15.50 17.10 5.71
CA TRP A 88 14.76 15.88 6.13
C TRP A 88 14.58 15.74 7.66
N ASP A 89 14.06 16.77 8.32
CA ASP A 89 13.98 16.86 9.79
C ASP A 89 12.78 16.13 10.43
N LYS A 90 11.88 15.56 9.62
CA LYS A 90 10.66 14.86 10.09
C LYS A 90 10.79 13.33 10.01
N PRO A 91 10.08 12.58 10.88
CA PRO A 91 10.22 11.12 10.98
C PRO A 91 9.59 10.34 9.81
N VAL A 92 8.66 10.96 9.07
CA VAL A 92 8.07 10.36 7.86
C VAL A 92 8.67 11.06 6.65
N ARG A 93 9.47 10.33 5.88
CA ARG A 93 10.25 10.84 4.75
C ARG A 93 9.90 10.04 3.50
N ILE A 94 9.39 10.71 2.48
CA ILE A 94 8.88 10.07 1.28
C ILE A 94 9.47 10.81 0.08
N LEU A 95 10.12 10.06 -0.80
CA LEU A 95 10.62 10.54 -2.09
C LEU A 95 9.73 9.96 -3.20
N ILE A 96 9.16 10.85 -4.00
CA ILE A 96 8.44 10.49 -5.23
C ILE A 96 9.26 11.05 -6.38
N HIS A 97 9.92 10.15 -7.10
CA HIS A 97 10.78 10.48 -8.23
C HIS A 97 10.06 10.09 -9.51
N ILE A 98 9.87 11.03 -10.43
CA ILE A 98 9.16 10.79 -11.68
C ILE A 98 10.13 11.13 -12.82
N GLY A 99 10.31 10.20 -13.75
CA GLY A 99 11.24 10.37 -14.87
C GLY A 99 10.81 9.58 -16.11
N ASP A 100 11.06 10.16 -17.27
CA ASP A 100 10.91 9.56 -18.60
C ASP A 100 12.24 9.12 -19.24
N ALA A 101 13.36 9.65 -18.74
CA ALA A 101 14.72 9.37 -19.20
C ALA A 101 15.61 8.76 -18.10
N PRO A 102 16.57 7.88 -18.46
CA PRO A 102 17.54 7.32 -17.52
C PRO A 102 18.69 8.28 -17.19
N SER A 103 19.47 7.93 -16.17
CA SER A 103 20.74 8.58 -15.84
C SER A 103 21.77 8.36 -16.95
N HIS A 104 22.68 9.33 -17.14
CA HIS A 104 23.92 9.12 -17.90
C HIS A 104 24.74 7.97 -17.32
N GLY A 105 25.43 7.23 -18.19
CA GLY A 105 26.35 6.16 -17.85
C GLY A 105 25.86 4.79 -18.35
N GLU A 106 26.78 4.02 -18.95
CA GLU A 106 26.49 2.70 -19.55
C GLU A 106 25.84 1.67 -18.60
N ARG A 107 25.99 1.87 -17.29
CA ARG A 107 25.36 1.05 -16.25
C ARG A 107 23.85 1.26 -16.16
N TYR A 108 23.35 2.42 -16.56
CA TYR A 108 21.98 2.84 -16.27
C TYR A 108 21.02 2.68 -17.45
N HIS A 109 21.52 2.48 -18.67
CA HIS A 109 20.69 2.28 -19.87
C HIS A 109 21.40 1.45 -20.95
N ASP A 110 20.67 1.00 -21.97
CA ASP A 110 21.19 0.19 -23.10
C ASP A 110 21.17 0.95 -24.44
N MET A 111 20.92 2.26 -24.43
CA MET A 111 20.78 3.08 -25.65
C MET A 111 22.10 3.31 -26.42
N GLY A 112 23.24 2.97 -25.83
CA GLY A 112 24.58 3.11 -26.41
C GLY A 112 25.10 4.56 -26.48
N LYS A 113 26.42 4.68 -26.72
CA LYS A 113 27.18 5.96 -26.69
C LYS A 113 26.65 7.06 -27.62
N ARG A 114 25.95 6.71 -28.70
CA ARG A 114 25.38 7.72 -29.63
C ARG A 114 24.20 8.50 -29.02
N ASN A 115 23.60 7.97 -27.97
CA ASN A 115 22.43 8.54 -27.30
C ASN A 115 22.77 9.07 -25.89
N ASP A 116 24.03 9.01 -25.48
CA ASP A 116 24.54 9.50 -24.19
C ASP A 116 25.94 10.10 -24.39
N SER A 117 26.01 11.42 -24.35
CA SER A 117 27.23 12.22 -24.48
C SER A 117 28.19 11.98 -23.31
N TYR A 118 27.67 11.48 -22.20
CA TYR A 118 28.36 11.16 -20.96
C TYR A 118 28.31 9.65 -20.66
N PHE A 119 28.42 8.80 -21.70
CA PHE A 119 28.32 7.33 -21.60
C PHE A 119 29.25 6.65 -20.57
N THR A 120 30.40 7.26 -20.27
CA THR A 120 31.36 6.76 -19.26
C THR A 120 31.16 7.37 -17.88
N HIS A 121 30.09 8.15 -17.68
CA HIS A 121 29.74 8.70 -16.37
C HIS A 121 29.46 7.55 -15.40
N ASP A 122 30.06 7.63 -14.21
CA ASP A 122 29.94 6.61 -13.15
C ASP A 122 30.21 5.16 -13.62
N THR A 123 31.25 4.96 -14.45
CA THR A 123 31.60 3.64 -15.01
C THR A 123 31.83 2.56 -13.93
N ASN A 124 32.21 2.93 -12.70
CA ASN A 124 32.39 2.00 -11.58
C ASN A 124 31.14 1.89 -10.67
N GLY A 125 30.12 2.73 -10.86
CA GLY A 125 28.91 2.76 -10.04
C GLY A 125 29.07 3.38 -8.65
N SER A 126 30.21 3.99 -8.35
CA SER A 126 30.52 4.53 -7.02
C SER A 126 29.64 5.71 -6.64
N ILE A 127 29.29 6.56 -7.61
CA ILE A 127 28.44 7.74 -7.38
C ILE A 127 27.02 7.27 -7.08
N GLY A 128 26.43 6.44 -7.96
CA GLY A 128 25.09 5.88 -7.75
C GLY A 128 24.98 5.09 -6.46
N TYR A 129 26.00 4.28 -6.12
CA TYR A 129 26.02 3.54 -4.86
C TYR A 129 26.01 4.46 -3.65
N SER A 130 26.90 5.47 -3.62
CA SER A 130 26.97 6.45 -2.52
C SER A 130 25.63 7.16 -2.32
N MET A 131 25.01 7.65 -3.40
CA MET A 131 23.72 8.34 -3.32
C MET A 131 22.64 7.45 -2.69
N ILE A 132 22.52 6.20 -3.13
CA ILE A 132 21.50 5.29 -2.60
C ILE A 132 21.74 4.94 -1.13
N GLN A 133 22.99 4.76 -0.71
CA GLN A 133 23.31 4.51 0.70
C GLN A 133 22.94 5.70 1.59
N GLU A 134 23.14 6.93 1.13
CA GLU A 134 22.75 8.13 1.87
C GLU A 134 21.23 8.25 2.01
N LEU A 135 20.45 7.91 0.97
CA LEU A 135 18.99 7.85 1.08
C LEU A 135 18.51 6.78 2.08
N ILE A 136 19.25 5.67 2.20
CA ILE A 136 19.00 4.64 3.21
C ILE A 136 19.23 5.18 4.62
N GLU A 137 20.33 5.90 4.85
CA GLU A 137 20.64 6.53 6.14
C GLU A 137 19.58 7.57 6.54
N LEU A 138 19.08 8.33 5.55
CA LEU A 138 17.94 9.22 5.74
C LEU A 138 16.62 8.49 5.97
N GLN A 139 16.56 7.16 5.86
CA GLN A 139 15.34 6.36 6.02
C GLN A 139 14.20 6.83 5.11
N ILE A 140 14.55 7.26 3.90
CA ILE A 140 13.58 7.72 2.90
C ILE A 140 12.84 6.52 2.33
N LYS A 141 11.52 6.63 2.18
CA LYS A 141 10.75 5.70 1.37
C LYS A 141 10.77 6.18 -0.08
N TYR A 142 11.37 5.39 -0.97
CA TYR A 142 11.61 5.78 -2.35
C TYR A 142 10.59 5.12 -3.28
N TYR A 143 9.81 5.97 -3.94
CA TYR A 143 8.86 5.62 -4.98
C TYR A 143 9.31 6.20 -6.32
N PHE A 144 9.33 5.36 -7.37
CA PHE A 144 9.66 5.76 -8.72
C PHE A 144 8.45 5.65 -9.65
N GLY A 145 7.99 6.78 -10.16
CA GLY A 145 6.97 6.91 -11.18
C GLY A 145 7.57 6.76 -12.58
N ARG A 146 7.43 5.57 -13.15
CA ARG A 146 7.95 5.21 -14.47
C ARG A 146 7.03 5.75 -15.57
N LEU A 147 7.54 6.67 -16.40
CA LEU A 147 6.83 7.15 -17.60
C LEU A 147 7.17 6.35 -18.86
N THR A 148 8.40 5.82 -18.96
CA THR A 148 8.84 5.00 -20.10
C THR A 148 9.66 3.79 -19.64
N SER A 149 9.86 2.81 -20.51
CA SER A 149 10.71 1.65 -20.23
C SER A 149 12.22 1.97 -20.20
N HIS A 150 12.63 3.14 -20.70
CA HIS A 150 14.05 3.51 -20.78
C HIS A 150 14.71 3.62 -19.40
N THR A 151 13.94 3.85 -18.34
CA THR A 151 14.43 3.94 -16.96
C THR A 151 14.61 2.59 -16.26
N ASP A 152 14.16 1.47 -16.85
CA ASP A 152 14.08 0.19 -16.13
C ASP A 152 15.44 -0.34 -15.69
N LYS A 153 16.45 -0.24 -16.55
CA LYS A 153 17.83 -0.66 -16.22
C LYS A 153 18.40 0.19 -15.08
N MET A 154 18.20 1.50 -15.11
CA MET A 154 18.62 2.43 -14.05
C MET A 154 18.00 2.05 -12.70
N ILE A 155 16.68 1.81 -12.67
CA ILE A 155 15.98 1.42 -11.44
C ILE A 155 16.43 0.04 -10.97
N GLY A 156 16.70 -0.88 -11.88
CA GLY A 156 17.36 -2.16 -11.56
C GLY A 156 18.69 -1.96 -10.84
N GLN A 157 19.55 -1.06 -11.33
CA GLN A 157 20.82 -0.74 -10.68
C GLN A 157 20.65 -0.07 -9.32
N PHE A 158 19.76 0.92 -9.20
CA PHE A 158 19.48 1.57 -7.92
C PHE A 158 19.00 0.57 -6.88
N ARG A 159 18.15 -0.40 -7.26
CA ARG A 159 17.75 -1.50 -6.38
C ARG A 159 18.93 -2.35 -5.93
N ASN A 160 19.86 -2.66 -6.83
CA ASN A 160 21.08 -3.40 -6.47
C ASN A 160 21.93 -2.63 -5.46
N TYR A 161 22.05 -1.31 -5.60
CA TYR A 161 22.78 -0.44 -4.67
C TYR A 161 22.14 -0.29 -3.30
N THR A 162 20.90 -0.74 -3.10
CA THR A 162 20.26 -0.62 -1.79
C THR A 162 20.81 -1.61 -0.75
N ASP A 163 21.56 -2.63 -1.18
CA ASP A 163 21.89 -3.81 -0.35
C ASP A 163 20.67 -4.42 0.34
N LYS A 164 19.49 -4.30 -0.27
CA LYS A 164 18.19 -4.73 0.30
C LYS A 164 17.80 -3.99 1.60
N LYS A 165 18.44 -2.88 1.94
CA LYS A 165 18.12 -2.03 3.10
C LYS A 165 16.95 -1.08 2.83
N MET A 166 16.68 -0.77 1.56
CA MET A 166 15.56 0.07 1.10
C MET A 166 14.85 -0.62 -0.07
N ILE A 167 13.53 -0.42 -0.16
CA ILE A 167 12.74 -0.85 -1.31
C ILE A 167 12.49 0.38 -2.19
N ILE A 168 12.79 0.26 -3.48
CA ILE A 168 12.42 1.25 -4.49
C ILE A 168 11.18 0.70 -5.22
N GLU A 169 10.01 1.20 -4.80
CA GLU A 169 8.73 0.82 -5.37
C GLU A 169 8.54 1.53 -6.71
N GLN A 170 8.32 0.78 -7.78
CA GLN A 170 8.14 1.33 -9.13
C GLN A 170 6.68 1.20 -9.54
N VAL A 171 6.11 2.28 -10.07
CA VAL A 171 4.74 2.32 -10.56
C VAL A 171 4.72 2.85 -11.98
N GLN A 172 3.98 2.16 -12.84
CA GLN A 172 3.77 2.56 -14.23
C GLN A 172 2.70 3.65 -14.31
N LEU A 173 3.05 4.79 -14.91
CA LEU A 173 2.22 5.98 -14.99
C LEU A 173 1.69 6.22 -16.40
N GLU A 174 1.09 5.18 -17.02
CA GLU A 174 0.68 5.24 -18.43
C GLU A 174 -0.32 6.36 -18.77
N ASP A 175 -1.11 6.87 -17.82
CA ASP A 175 -1.94 8.08 -18.00
C ASP A 175 -2.21 8.80 -16.66
N PHE A 176 -1.27 8.72 -15.71
CA PHE A 176 -1.38 9.27 -14.34
C PHE A 176 -2.58 8.81 -13.50
N THR A 177 -3.47 7.95 -14.02
CA THR A 177 -4.65 7.39 -13.35
C THR A 177 -4.31 6.74 -12.01
N ASN A 178 -3.13 6.12 -11.94
CA ASN A 178 -2.63 5.43 -10.76
C ASN A 178 -1.81 6.33 -9.82
N LEU A 179 -1.43 7.56 -10.22
CA LEU A 179 -0.54 8.42 -9.44
C LEU A 179 -1.20 8.86 -8.12
N LEU A 180 -2.46 9.33 -8.19
CA LEU A 180 -3.22 9.77 -7.01
C LEU A 180 -3.48 8.62 -6.02
N PRO A 181 -4.07 7.48 -6.43
CA PRO A 181 -4.24 6.33 -5.54
C PRO A 181 -2.92 5.86 -4.93
N PHE A 182 -1.83 5.86 -5.71
CA PHE A 182 -0.51 5.48 -5.26
C PHE A 182 0.05 6.40 -4.18
N ILE A 183 0.13 7.72 -4.43
CA ILE A 183 0.65 8.69 -3.47
C ILE A 183 -0.21 8.67 -2.19
N VAL A 184 -1.55 8.67 -2.36
CA VAL A 184 -2.48 8.59 -1.22
C VAL A 184 -2.24 7.33 -0.41
N GLN A 185 -2.15 6.16 -1.04
CA GLN A 185 -1.93 4.88 -0.36
C GLN A 185 -0.60 4.87 0.38
N THR A 186 0.47 5.25 -0.31
CA THR A 186 1.84 5.30 0.22
C THR A 186 1.95 6.20 1.45
N VAL A 187 1.40 7.42 1.34
CA VAL A 187 1.46 8.40 2.42
C VAL A 187 0.55 7.99 3.57
N THR A 188 -0.66 7.50 3.28
CA THR A 188 -1.58 6.95 4.27
C THR A 188 -0.97 5.79 5.05
N GLN A 189 -0.37 4.81 4.38
CA GLN A 189 0.28 3.67 5.04
C GLN A 189 1.41 4.15 5.96
N SER A 190 2.20 5.11 5.49
CA SER A 190 3.29 5.71 6.27
C SER A 190 2.78 6.47 7.50
N ILE A 191 1.67 7.20 7.36
CA ILE A 191 1.04 7.97 8.43
C ILE A 191 0.34 7.05 9.45
N SER A 192 -0.47 6.09 9.00
CA SER A 192 -1.15 5.13 9.87
C SER A 192 -0.13 4.35 10.70
N TYR A 193 0.99 3.99 10.07
CA TYR A 193 2.10 3.37 10.74
C TYR A 193 2.77 4.30 11.78
N ALA A 194 3.08 5.54 11.42
CA ALA A 194 3.67 6.53 12.34
C ALA A 194 2.73 6.85 13.52
N SER A 195 1.43 6.97 13.25
CA SER A 195 0.39 7.20 14.26
C SER A 195 0.27 6.02 15.22
N ALA A 196 0.32 4.78 14.71
CA ALA A 196 0.33 3.58 15.53
C ALA A 196 1.59 3.43 16.40
N LEU A 197 2.73 3.98 15.95
CA LEU A 197 3.96 4.06 16.74
C LEU A 197 3.84 5.09 17.88
N LEU A 198 3.28 6.27 17.58
CA LEU A 198 3.06 7.34 18.56
C LEU A 198 2.02 6.94 19.63
N LEU A 199 0.98 6.20 19.25
CA LEU A 199 -0.05 5.73 20.19
C LEU A 199 0.44 4.60 21.13
N LYS A 200 1.48 3.86 20.73
CA LYS A 200 2.04 2.76 21.56
C LYS A 200 3.10 3.22 22.55
N ASN A 201 3.76 4.34 22.28
CA ASN A 201 4.81 4.91 23.12
C ASN A 201 4.48 6.38 23.41
N PRO A 202 3.64 6.68 24.42
CA PRO A 202 3.48 8.05 24.85
C PRO A 202 4.79 8.51 25.50
N LEU A 203 5.47 9.45 24.84
CA LEU A 203 6.61 10.24 25.32
C LEU A 203 7.71 9.45 26.06
N ASN A 204 8.76 9.09 25.30
CA ASN A 204 10.11 9.01 25.84
C ASN A 204 11.10 9.36 24.71
N ASP A 205 11.53 10.63 24.69
CA ASP A 205 12.34 11.25 23.65
C ASP A 205 13.80 10.77 23.58
N ASN A 206 14.20 9.69 24.27
CA ASN A 206 15.60 9.27 24.34
C ASN A 206 15.81 7.75 24.28
N GLN A 207 15.09 7.06 23.41
CA GLN A 207 15.54 5.73 22.96
C GLN A 207 15.80 5.75 21.47
N SER A 208 17.08 5.56 21.11
CA SER A 208 17.48 5.22 19.75
C SER A 208 16.58 4.10 19.24
N LEU A 209 15.87 4.39 18.15
CA LEU A 209 15.00 3.47 17.44
C LEU A 209 15.81 2.24 17.00
N LYS A 210 15.81 1.19 17.82
CA LYS A 210 16.39 -0.11 17.45
C LYS A 210 15.79 -0.54 16.11
N THR A 211 16.66 -0.78 15.14
CA THR A 211 16.38 -0.87 13.71
C THR A 211 15.37 -1.96 13.37
N LYS A 212 14.43 -1.60 12.48
CA LYS A 212 13.48 -2.53 11.85
C LYS A 212 14.25 -3.30 10.79
N THR A 213 14.16 -4.62 10.79
CA THR A 213 14.74 -5.45 9.73
C THR A 213 13.63 -6.00 8.85
N CYS A 214 13.75 -5.80 7.54
CA CYS A 214 12.94 -6.50 6.57
C CYS A 214 13.50 -7.92 6.39
N ARG A 215 12.64 -8.91 6.16
CA ARG A 215 13.07 -10.27 5.82
C ARG A 215 13.83 -10.22 4.50
N ASN A 216 15.02 -10.78 4.46
CA ASN A 216 15.73 -11.03 3.22
C ASN A 216 15.11 -12.28 2.57
N VAL A 217 14.43 -12.10 1.45
CA VAL A 217 13.76 -13.18 0.70
C VAL A 217 14.11 -13.10 -0.78
N THR A 218 14.17 -14.25 -1.43
CA THR A 218 14.26 -14.38 -2.88
C THR A 218 12.85 -14.63 -3.42
N PHE A 219 12.45 -13.97 -4.50
CA PHE A 219 11.13 -14.18 -5.09
C PHE A 219 11.16 -15.25 -6.17
N ASP A 220 10.13 -16.10 -6.21
CA ASP A 220 9.89 -17.05 -7.30
C ASP A 220 8.43 -16.96 -7.73
N LYS A 221 8.20 -16.44 -8.94
CA LYS A 221 6.85 -16.24 -9.48
C LYS A 221 6.22 -17.55 -9.97
N ASN A 222 7.00 -18.60 -10.16
CA ASN A 222 6.50 -19.85 -10.71
C ASN A 222 5.87 -20.72 -9.62
N GLU A 223 4.81 -21.44 -9.97
CA GLU A 223 4.24 -22.43 -9.06
C GLU A 223 5.26 -23.58 -8.86
N PRO A 224 5.53 -24.01 -7.61
CA PRO A 224 6.53 -25.03 -7.36
C PRO A 224 6.08 -26.42 -7.85
N ILE A 225 7.05 -27.27 -8.15
CA ILE A 225 6.80 -28.68 -8.42
C ILE A 225 6.41 -29.39 -7.12
N TRP A 226 5.11 -29.55 -6.89
CA TRP A 226 4.56 -30.04 -5.60
C TRP A 226 5.05 -31.42 -5.18
N SER A 227 5.47 -32.29 -6.10
CA SER A 227 6.06 -33.60 -5.77
C SER A 227 7.35 -33.48 -4.96
N ASN A 228 8.08 -32.37 -5.11
CA ASN A 228 9.37 -32.14 -4.45
C ASN A 228 9.21 -31.52 -3.06
N ILE A 229 8.00 -31.07 -2.71
CA ILE A 229 7.72 -30.43 -1.42
C ILE A 229 7.02 -31.44 -0.51
N THR A 230 7.65 -31.72 0.64
CA THR A 230 7.07 -32.56 1.69
C THR A 230 5.93 -31.82 2.39
N ALA A 231 4.80 -32.50 2.57
CA ALA A 231 3.69 -31.95 3.34
C ALA A 231 3.98 -32.03 4.84
N LYS A 232 3.62 -30.97 5.57
CA LYS A 232 3.70 -30.92 7.04
C LYS A 232 2.30 -30.92 7.64
N THR A 233 2.08 -31.70 8.69
CA THR A 233 0.88 -31.59 9.51
C THR A 233 1.01 -30.41 10.45
N LEU A 234 0.35 -29.29 10.12
CA LEU A 234 0.48 -28.02 10.82
C LEU A 234 -0.74 -27.72 11.69
N LYS A 235 -0.50 -27.01 12.80
CA LYS A 235 -1.57 -26.45 13.64
C LYS A 235 -2.20 -25.28 12.91
N VAL A 236 -3.51 -25.33 12.73
CA VAL A 236 -4.28 -24.27 12.09
C VAL A 236 -5.32 -23.75 13.07
N ILE A 237 -5.48 -22.43 13.12
CA ILE A 237 -6.48 -21.75 13.93
C ILE A 237 -7.40 -21.01 12.96
N LYS A 238 -8.70 -21.23 13.07
CA LYS A 238 -9.72 -20.44 12.38
C LYS A 238 -10.58 -19.73 13.42
N TYR A 239 -11.20 -18.63 13.03
CA TYR A 239 -12.12 -17.90 13.88
C TYR A 239 -13.57 -18.16 13.45
N THR A 240 -14.47 -18.11 14.42
CA THR A 240 -15.92 -18.06 14.22
C THR A 240 -16.48 -16.86 14.96
N CYS A 241 -17.40 -16.12 14.34
CA CYS A 241 -17.98 -14.91 14.90
C CYS A 241 -19.42 -15.15 15.37
N ASN A 242 -19.77 -14.66 16.55
CA ASN A 242 -21.12 -14.71 17.11
C ASN A 242 -21.91 -13.41 16.85
N GLU A 243 -23.14 -13.33 17.37
CA GLU A 243 -24.01 -12.17 17.12
C GLU A 243 -23.55 -10.88 17.81
N GLN A 244 -22.74 -11.00 18.86
CA GLN A 244 -22.10 -9.88 19.57
C GLN A 244 -20.80 -9.42 18.89
N LEU A 245 -20.48 -9.93 17.70
CA LEU A 245 -19.26 -9.63 16.94
C LEU A 245 -17.98 -9.94 17.72
N LEU A 246 -18.03 -11.00 18.53
CA LEU A 246 -16.87 -11.58 19.21
C LEU A 246 -16.46 -12.86 18.48
N CYS A 247 -15.15 -13.05 18.32
CA CYS A 247 -14.60 -14.21 17.65
C CYS A 247 -14.00 -15.23 18.60
N ASP A 248 -14.36 -16.49 18.37
CA ASP A 248 -13.82 -17.65 19.09
C ASP A 248 -12.83 -18.43 18.23
N LYS A 249 -11.80 -18.97 18.90
CA LYS A 249 -10.73 -19.74 18.25
C LYS A 249 -11.12 -21.19 18.13
N VAL A 250 -11.17 -21.69 16.89
CA VAL A 250 -11.29 -23.13 16.61
C VAL A 250 -9.94 -23.65 16.12
N LYS A 251 -9.36 -24.58 16.89
CA LYS A 251 -8.10 -25.24 16.54
C LYS A 251 -8.39 -26.45 15.67
N GLN A 252 -7.55 -26.66 14.66
CA GLN A 252 -7.59 -27.81 13.77
C GLN A 252 -6.17 -28.17 13.34
N GLN A 253 -6.02 -29.31 12.66
CA GLN A 253 -4.78 -29.69 11.98
C GLN A 253 -5.05 -29.86 10.48
N ARG A 254 -4.06 -29.50 9.66
CA ARG A 254 -4.09 -29.64 8.21
C ARG A 254 -2.72 -30.08 7.71
N SER A 255 -2.72 -30.96 6.72
CA SER A 255 -1.51 -31.31 5.98
C SER A 255 -1.29 -30.26 4.89
N ILE A 256 -0.18 -29.55 4.95
CA ILE A 256 0.08 -28.37 4.10
C ILE A 256 1.48 -28.47 3.49
N LYS A 257 1.58 -28.21 2.18
CA LYS A 257 2.84 -27.91 1.48
C LYS A 257 2.97 -26.40 1.35
N ILE A 258 4.15 -25.85 1.63
CA ILE A 258 4.44 -24.41 1.55
C ILE A 258 5.64 -24.25 0.62
N ALA A 259 5.54 -23.35 -0.37
CA ALA A 259 6.66 -22.99 -1.22
C ALA A 259 7.81 -22.40 -0.39
N GLU A 260 9.05 -22.63 -0.82
CA GLU A 260 10.23 -22.09 -0.13
C GLU A 260 10.31 -20.56 -0.25
N ASN A 261 10.05 -20.05 -1.45
CA ASN A 261 10.15 -18.63 -1.79
C ASN A 261 8.77 -17.99 -1.99
N PRO A 262 8.58 -16.72 -1.58
CA PRO A 262 7.38 -15.97 -1.91
C PRO A 262 7.30 -15.67 -3.41
N PHE A 263 6.09 -15.61 -3.96
CA PHE A 263 5.85 -15.23 -5.36
C PHE A 263 5.45 -13.77 -5.52
N ALA A 264 4.94 -13.15 -4.46
CA ALA A 264 4.51 -11.76 -4.45
C ALA A 264 4.69 -11.13 -3.06
N GLU A 265 4.60 -9.81 -2.99
CA GLU A 265 4.48 -9.07 -1.74
C GLU A 265 3.42 -7.98 -1.84
N GLY A 266 2.85 -7.61 -0.71
CA GLY A 266 2.07 -6.38 -0.54
C GLY A 266 2.78 -5.39 0.37
N GLY A 267 2.05 -4.36 0.79
CA GLY A 267 2.60 -3.32 1.67
C GLY A 267 3.20 -3.86 2.98
N MET A 268 2.65 -4.94 3.54
CA MET A 268 3.05 -5.47 4.86
C MET A 268 3.45 -6.95 4.88
N ARG A 269 3.06 -7.74 3.88
CA ARG A 269 3.19 -9.19 3.91
C ARG A 269 3.73 -9.75 2.60
N LEU A 270 4.53 -10.80 2.72
CA LEU A 270 4.96 -11.67 1.62
C LEU A 270 3.88 -12.72 1.37
N ALA A 271 3.73 -13.18 0.13
CA ALA A 271 2.78 -14.22 -0.28
C ALA A 271 3.52 -15.42 -0.88
N TYR A 272 3.19 -16.61 -0.42
CA TYR A 272 3.78 -17.90 -0.80
C TYR A 272 2.70 -18.78 -1.41
N TYR A 273 3.06 -19.53 -2.44
CA TYR A 273 2.22 -20.63 -2.90
C TYR A 273 2.13 -21.70 -1.82
N GLY A 274 0.97 -22.33 -1.70
CA GLY A 274 0.82 -23.52 -0.88
C GLY A 274 -0.24 -24.46 -1.40
N LEU A 275 -0.25 -25.65 -0.81
CA LEU A 275 -1.19 -26.71 -1.12
C LEU A 275 -1.74 -27.29 0.18
N SER A 276 -3.04 -27.16 0.41
CA SER A 276 -3.73 -27.80 1.53
C SER A 276 -4.27 -29.15 1.09
N LEU A 277 -3.86 -30.20 1.80
CA LEU A 277 -4.26 -31.57 1.54
C LEU A 277 -5.35 -31.98 2.55
N TYR A 278 -6.47 -32.49 2.05
CA TYR A 278 -7.59 -32.98 2.85
C TYR A 278 -8.24 -34.18 2.18
N GLU A 279 -8.17 -35.36 2.82
CA GLU A 279 -8.64 -36.63 2.25
C GLU A 279 -8.06 -36.83 0.83
N GLU A 280 -8.90 -37.10 -0.17
CA GLU A 280 -8.53 -37.26 -1.58
C GLU A 280 -8.50 -35.91 -2.35
N LYS A 281 -8.67 -34.78 -1.67
CA LYS A 281 -8.73 -33.45 -2.29
C LYS A 281 -7.50 -32.60 -1.99
N CYS A 282 -7.20 -31.75 -2.96
CA CYS A 282 -6.06 -30.87 -2.98
C CYS A 282 -6.53 -29.45 -3.30
N GLU A 283 -6.31 -28.50 -2.38
CA GLU A 283 -6.73 -27.10 -2.55
C GLU A 283 -5.50 -26.20 -2.68
N LYS A 284 -5.43 -25.42 -3.77
CA LYS A 284 -4.44 -24.35 -3.92
C LYS A 284 -4.73 -23.23 -2.94
N ILE A 285 -3.71 -22.84 -2.18
CA ILE A 285 -3.80 -21.81 -1.14
C ILE A 285 -2.69 -20.78 -1.30
N VAL A 286 -2.89 -19.61 -0.71
CA VAL A 286 -1.87 -18.60 -0.49
C VAL A 286 -1.57 -18.55 1.00
N LEU A 287 -0.28 -18.64 1.35
CA LEU A 287 0.18 -18.33 2.69
C LEU A 287 0.81 -16.94 2.71
N LYS A 288 0.48 -16.12 3.72
CA LYS A 288 1.05 -14.77 3.88
C LYS A 288 1.74 -14.62 5.24
N GLU A 289 2.90 -13.98 5.24
CA GLU A 289 3.65 -13.66 6.46
C GLU A 289 4.13 -12.21 6.45
N PHE A 290 4.23 -11.58 7.62
CA PHE A 290 4.75 -10.22 7.74
C PHE A 290 6.20 -10.14 7.29
N LYS A 291 6.47 -9.17 6.41
CA LYS A 291 7.80 -8.93 5.84
C LYS A 291 8.76 -8.22 6.80
N HIS A 292 8.22 -7.51 7.80
CA HIS A 292 9.02 -6.83 8.82
C HIS A 292 9.09 -7.65 10.10
N ILE A 293 10.29 -7.76 10.66
CA ILE A 293 10.58 -8.44 11.92
C ILE A 293 11.08 -7.44 12.97
N GLY A 294 10.85 -7.76 14.25
CA GLY A 294 11.11 -6.86 15.38
C GLY A 294 9.86 -6.13 15.90
N HIS A 295 9.93 -5.61 17.13
CA HIS A 295 8.90 -4.76 17.78
C HIS A 295 7.47 -5.32 17.79
N GLY A 296 7.32 -6.64 17.86
CA GLY A 296 5.99 -7.30 17.90
C GLY A 296 5.19 -7.23 16.58
N LEU A 297 5.77 -6.71 15.50
CA LEU A 297 5.11 -6.57 14.17
C LEU A 297 4.77 -7.92 13.54
N ASN A 298 5.55 -8.96 13.84
CA ASN A 298 5.32 -10.35 13.42
C ASN A 298 4.83 -11.24 14.59
N SER A 299 4.16 -10.65 15.58
CA SER A 299 3.66 -11.41 16.74
C SER A 299 2.44 -12.27 16.37
N LYS A 300 2.25 -13.39 17.07
CA LYS A 300 1.04 -14.23 16.91
C LYS A 300 -0.25 -13.41 17.09
N LYS A 301 -0.26 -12.43 18.01
CA LYS A 301 -1.40 -11.53 18.20
C LYS A 301 -1.73 -10.74 16.92
N ALA A 302 -0.73 -10.21 16.22
CA ALA A 302 -0.96 -9.46 14.98
C ALA A 302 -1.68 -10.31 13.92
N TYR A 303 -1.33 -11.59 13.77
CA TYR A 303 -2.06 -12.51 12.88
C TYR A 303 -3.48 -12.79 13.37
N LEU A 304 -3.66 -12.99 14.66
CA LEU A 304 -4.98 -13.22 15.26
C LEU A 304 -5.91 -12.02 15.10
N ASP A 305 -5.38 -10.80 15.15
CA ASP A 305 -6.14 -9.58 14.89
C ASP A 305 -6.60 -9.50 13.41
N LEU A 306 -5.79 -9.96 12.45
CA LEU A 306 -6.20 -10.08 11.04
C LEU A 306 -7.34 -11.08 10.85
N LEU A 307 -7.28 -12.23 11.54
CA LEU A 307 -8.35 -13.23 11.53
C LEU A 307 -9.66 -12.66 12.07
N ASP A 308 -9.58 -11.86 13.14
CA ASP A 308 -10.73 -11.18 13.75
C ASP A 308 -11.43 -10.26 12.73
N CYS A 309 -10.67 -9.38 12.07
CA CYS A 309 -11.17 -8.51 11.00
C CYS A 309 -11.88 -9.28 9.90
N GLN A 310 -11.22 -10.29 9.33
CA GLN A 310 -11.77 -11.08 8.22
C GLN A 310 -13.07 -11.79 8.60
N THR A 311 -13.12 -12.33 9.82
CA THR A 311 -14.24 -13.18 10.27
C THR A 311 -15.48 -12.34 10.61
N ILE A 312 -15.28 -11.17 11.20
CA ILE A 312 -16.36 -10.21 11.47
C ILE A 312 -16.87 -9.61 10.16
N ALA A 313 -15.98 -9.23 9.24
CA ALA A 313 -16.37 -8.71 7.93
C ALA A 313 -17.23 -9.72 7.15
N ASP A 314 -16.83 -11.01 7.14
CA ASP A 314 -17.62 -12.08 6.53
C ASP A 314 -18.99 -12.27 7.21
N TYR A 315 -19.02 -12.27 8.55
CA TYR A 315 -20.27 -12.38 9.30
C TYR A 315 -21.24 -11.24 8.96
N LEU A 316 -20.73 -10.00 8.94
CA LEU A 316 -21.50 -8.80 8.59
C LEU A 316 -21.95 -8.84 7.12
N ALA A 317 -21.11 -9.28 6.19
CA ALA A 317 -21.50 -9.42 4.78
C ALA A 317 -22.64 -10.42 4.58
N ARG A 318 -22.62 -11.54 5.31
CA ARG A 318 -23.73 -12.52 5.31
C ARG A 318 -25.01 -11.94 5.89
N LYS A 319 -24.93 -11.15 6.96
CA LYS A 319 -26.10 -10.46 7.54
C LYS A 319 -26.64 -9.39 6.59
N PHE A 320 -25.77 -8.58 5.97
CA PHE A 320 -26.12 -7.56 4.98
C PHE A 320 -26.89 -8.15 3.80
N TYR A 321 -26.39 -9.24 3.21
CA TYR A 321 -27.03 -9.87 2.05
C TYR A 321 -28.40 -10.51 2.38
N ARG A 322 -28.65 -10.85 3.64
CA ARG A 322 -29.94 -11.39 4.09
C ARG A 322 -31.01 -10.31 4.28
N LEU A 323 -30.66 -9.02 4.19
CA LEU A 323 -31.64 -7.95 4.28
C LEU A 323 -32.56 -7.97 3.05
N PRO A 324 -33.90 -7.95 3.22
CA PRO A 324 -34.82 -8.02 2.10
C PRO A 324 -34.58 -6.95 1.02
N SER A 325 -34.24 -5.73 1.42
CA SER A 325 -33.93 -4.62 0.50
C SER A 325 -32.65 -4.82 -0.32
N VAL A 326 -31.70 -5.61 0.19
CA VAL A 326 -30.48 -5.98 -0.55
C VAL A 326 -30.76 -7.19 -1.44
N ALA A 327 -31.40 -8.22 -0.91
CA ALA A 327 -31.70 -9.46 -1.64
C ALA A 327 -32.64 -9.24 -2.84
N ALA A 328 -33.55 -8.26 -2.76
CA ALA A 328 -34.46 -7.90 -3.84
C ALA A 328 -33.90 -6.84 -4.81
N SER A 329 -32.73 -6.26 -4.52
CA SER A 329 -32.16 -5.19 -5.33
C SER A 329 -31.51 -5.75 -6.60
N ALA A 330 -31.89 -5.23 -7.77
CA ALA A 330 -31.27 -5.56 -9.04
C ALA A 330 -29.83 -5.03 -9.19
N VAL A 331 -29.42 -4.09 -8.33
CA VAL A 331 -28.11 -3.43 -8.36
C VAL A 331 -27.16 -3.98 -7.30
N ALA A 332 -27.69 -4.53 -6.20
CA ALA A 332 -26.86 -5.00 -5.10
C ALA A 332 -26.20 -6.34 -5.43
N LYS A 333 -24.88 -6.41 -5.27
CA LYS A 333 -24.09 -7.63 -5.44
C LYS A 333 -23.86 -8.35 -4.11
N LYS A 334 -23.87 -9.68 -4.12
CA LYS A 334 -23.47 -10.51 -2.97
C LYS A 334 -21.99 -10.28 -2.64
N ILE A 335 -21.68 -10.04 -1.38
CA ILE A 335 -20.31 -9.89 -0.89
C ILE A 335 -19.88 -11.21 -0.25
N ASN A 336 -18.84 -11.85 -0.80
CA ASN A 336 -18.22 -13.03 -0.19
C ASN A 336 -16.80 -12.67 0.22
N PHE A 337 -16.38 -13.09 1.42
CA PHE A 337 -15.01 -12.96 1.86
C PHE A 337 -14.29 -14.32 1.80
N ILE A 338 -13.03 -14.31 1.40
CA ILE A 338 -12.18 -15.48 1.52
C ILE A 338 -11.80 -15.62 2.99
N MET A 339 -12.17 -16.75 3.59
CA MET A 339 -11.87 -16.99 4.98
C MET A 339 -10.38 -17.28 5.19
N THR A 340 -9.76 -16.49 6.05
CA THR A 340 -8.36 -16.64 6.43
C THR A 340 -8.20 -17.48 7.70
N LYS A 341 -7.10 -18.21 7.80
CA LYS A 341 -6.75 -19.08 8.93
C LYS A 341 -5.31 -18.81 9.34
N LEU A 342 -4.98 -18.94 10.62
CA LEU A 342 -3.61 -18.85 11.10
C LEU A 342 -2.98 -20.24 11.07
N VAL A 343 -1.88 -20.38 10.35
CA VAL A 343 -1.01 -21.56 10.33
C VAL A 343 0.18 -21.30 11.24
N VAL A 344 0.47 -22.25 12.13
CA VAL A 344 1.63 -22.21 13.02
C VAL A 344 2.56 -23.36 12.66
N ASP A 345 3.69 -23.03 12.04
CA ASP A 345 4.79 -23.96 11.73
C ASP A 345 5.86 -23.85 12.81
N LYS A 346 6.12 -24.95 13.51
CA LYS A 346 7.14 -25.00 14.57
C LYS A 346 8.47 -25.35 13.94
N LEU A 347 9.41 -24.41 13.97
CA LEU A 347 10.72 -24.54 13.37
C LEU A 347 11.64 -25.43 14.23
N SER A 348 12.72 -25.92 13.63
CA SER A 348 13.73 -26.76 14.28
C SER A 348 14.41 -26.05 15.46
N ASP A 349 14.53 -24.72 15.41
CA ASP A 349 15.05 -23.89 16.51
C ASP A 349 14.04 -23.67 17.65
N GLY A 350 12.87 -24.32 17.59
CA GLY A 350 11.81 -24.21 18.59
C GLY A 350 10.92 -22.98 18.44
N LYS A 351 11.24 -22.03 17.54
CA LYS A 351 10.41 -20.84 17.30
C LYS A 351 9.18 -21.18 16.45
N ASN A 352 8.14 -20.36 16.60
CA ASN A 352 6.94 -20.47 15.78
C ASN A 352 7.00 -19.50 14.60
N ARG A 353 6.93 -20.03 13.39
CA ARG A 353 6.60 -19.28 12.17
C ARG A 353 5.08 -19.21 12.05
N ASN A 354 4.54 -18.01 12.07
CA ASN A 354 3.11 -17.76 11.90
C ASN A 354 2.86 -17.28 10.48
N LEU A 355 1.84 -17.84 9.81
CA LEU A 355 1.37 -17.40 8.50
C LEU A 355 -0.16 -17.32 8.50
N THR A 356 -0.76 -16.38 7.78
CA THR A 356 -2.17 -16.50 7.40
C THR A 356 -2.29 -17.41 6.16
N MET A 357 -3.37 -18.17 6.06
CA MET A 357 -3.67 -19.09 4.95
C MET A 357 -5.07 -18.80 4.44
N GLU A 358 -5.18 -18.62 3.12
CA GLU A 358 -6.43 -18.40 2.41
C GLU A 358 -6.43 -19.17 1.09
N ARG A 359 -7.60 -19.35 0.47
CA ARG A 359 -7.71 -19.96 -0.86
C ARG A 359 -7.02 -19.09 -1.91
N PHE A 360 -6.33 -19.70 -2.85
CA PHE A 360 -5.80 -19.01 -4.03
C PHE A 360 -6.95 -18.53 -4.93
N ILE A 361 -6.86 -17.29 -5.40
CA ILE A 361 -7.83 -16.71 -6.34
C ILE A 361 -7.14 -16.30 -7.63
N GLU A 362 -7.79 -16.61 -8.74
CA GLU A 362 -7.39 -16.20 -10.08
C GLU A 362 -8.32 -15.08 -10.54
N GLY A 363 -7.76 -14.03 -11.13
CA GLY A 363 -8.53 -12.94 -11.71
C GLY A 363 -7.95 -11.55 -11.43
N PRO A 364 -8.51 -10.51 -12.06
CA PRO A 364 -8.04 -9.14 -11.92
C PRO A 364 -8.36 -8.61 -10.52
N TYR A 365 -7.33 -8.45 -9.71
CA TYR A 365 -7.47 -7.91 -8.37
C TYR A 365 -7.71 -6.39 -8.42
N LYS A 366 -8.81 -5.94 -7.79
CA LYS A 366 -9.17 -4.53 -7.64
C LYS A 366 -9.27 -4.15 -6.16
N LYS A 367 -8.80 -2.94 -5.84
CA LYS A 367 -9.03 -2.28 -4.55
C LYS A 367 -10.15 -1.26 -4.71
N PHE A 368 -11.32 -1.54 -4.13
CA PHE A 368 -12.53 -0.72 -4.29
C PHE A 368 -12.61 0.43 -3.28
N SER A 369 -12.05 0.22 -2.09
CA SER A 369 -11.88 1.26 -1.07
C SER A 369 -10.60 1.01 -0.28
N ASN A 370 -10.14 2.00 0.48
CA ASN A 370 -9.04 1.83 1.44
C ASN A 370 -9.50 2.11 2.88
N ASN A 371 -8.61 1.91 3.85
CA ASN A 371 -8.87 2.19 5.26
C ASN A 371 -8.73 3.68 5.66
N ALA A 372 -8.68 4.61 4.71
CA ALA A 372 -8.46 6.04 4.96
C ALA A 372 -9.31 6.97 4.08
N GLY A 373 -10.45 6.49 3.57
CA GLY A 373 -11.39 7.31 2.81
C GLY A 373 -11.00 7.51 1.33
N PHE A 374 -10.36 6.53 0.70
CA PHE A 374 -10.31 6.45 -0.77
C PHE A 374 -11.56 5.73 -1.29
N VAL A 375 -12.17 6.31 -2.31
CA VAL A 375 -13.23 5.75 -3.15
C VAL A 375 -12.85 6.04 -4.60
N ASP A 376 -12.98 5.04 -5.47
CA ASP A 376 -12.88 5.24 -6.91
C ASP A 376 -14.23 5.77 -7.42
N TYR A 377 -14.37 7.07 -7.66
CA TYR A 377 -15.66 7.64 -8.10
C TYR A 377 -16.06 7.27 -9.53
N ASN A 378 -15.13 6.78 -10.35
CA ASN A 378 -15.43 6.33 -11.71
C ASN A 378 -16.06 4.93 -11.73
N ASP A 379 -15.74 4.10 -10.74
CA ASP A 379 -16.41 2.84 -10.47
C ASP A 379 -16.57 2.67 -8.94
N PRO A 380 -17.61 3.30 -8.36
CA PRO A 380 -17.75 3.44 -6.91
C PRO A 380 -18.12 2.15 -6.19
N ALA A 381 -18.30 1.02 -6.92
CA ALA A 381 -18.71 -0.26 -6.35
C ALA A 381 -19.85 -0.08 -5.31
N LEU A 382 -21.00 0.41 -5.79
CA LEU A 382 -22.10 0.94 -4.98
C LEU A 382 -22.47 0.07 -3.77
N THR A 383 -22.51 -1.26 -3.98
CA THR A 383 -22.83 -2.22 -2.93
C THR A 383 -21.80 -2.24 -1.81
N LEU A 384 -20.51 -2.13 -2.14
CA LEU A 384 -19.41 -2.12 -1.17
C LEU A 384 -19.41 -0.84 -0.32
N GLN A 385 -19.70 0.31 -0.94
CA GLN A 385 -19.86 1.58 -0.20
C GLN A 385 -21.05 1.54 0.75
N ALA A 386 -22.19 1.01 0.27
CA ALA A 386 -23.37 0.83 1.11
C ALA A 386 -23.16 -0.18 2.23
N PHE A 387 -22.39 -1.25 1.98
CA PHE A 387 -22.01 -2.23 2.99
C PHE A 387 -21.19 -1.57 4.10
N SER A 388 -20.14 -0.81 3.77
CA SER A 388 -19.37 -0.06 4.77
C SER A 388 -20.26 0.85 5.61
N HIS A 389 -21.11 1.69 4.98
CA HIS A 389 -22.05 2.55 5.72
C HIS A 389 -22.99 1.73 6.62
N TRP A 390 -23.59 0.67 6.08
CA TRP A 390 -24.48 -0.20 6.83
C TRP A 390 -23.78 -0.85 8.05
N THR A 391 -22.52 -1.27 7.93
CA THR A 391 -21.81 -1.86 9.09
C THR A 391 -21.67 -0.87 10.26
N HIS A 392 -21.43 0.40 9.97
CA HIS A 392 -21.42 1.45 10.99
C HIS A 392 -22.79 1.65 11.64
N GLU A 393 -23.86 1.69 10.85
CA GLU A 393 -25.22 1.86 11.40
C GLU A 393 -25.69 0.63 12.18
N TYR A 394 -25.45 -0.57 11.64
CA TYR A 394 -25.78 -1.85 12.28
C TYR A 394 -25.11 -2.00 13.65
N THR A 395 -23.87 -1.53 13.77
CA THR A 395 -23.10 -1.56 15.03
C THR A 395 -23.29 -0.31 15.88
N LYS A 396 -24.25 0.56 15.54
CA LYS A 396 -24.57 1.81 16.28
C LYS A 396 -23.35 2.74 16.43
N GLY A 397 -22.47 2.75 15.43
CA GLY A 397 -21.25 3.53 15.39
C GLY A 397 -20.03 2.89 16.07
N ASP A 398 -20.15 1.66 16.58
CA ASP A 398 -19.03 1.00 17.27
C ASP A 398 -17.89 0.60 16.32
N MET A 399 -18.22 0.20 15.09
CA MET A 399 -17.22 -0.20 14.09
C MET A 399 -17.68 -0.01 12.65
N ILE A 400 -16.72 0.05 11.73
CA ILE A 400 -16.98 0.09 10.28
C ILE A 400 -16.00 -0.84 9.55
N VAL A 401 -16.52 -1.60 8.58
CA VAL A 401 -15.69 -2.43 7.70
C VAL A 401 -15.28 -1.61 6.46
N VAL A 402 -13.98 -1.55 6.19
CA VAL A 402 -13.35 -0.78 5.10
C VAL A 402 -12.20 -1.58 4.46
N ASP A 403 -11.43 -0.95 3.57
CA ASP A 403 -10.34 -1.60 2.81
C ASP A 403 -10.84 -2.80 1.99
N LEU A 404 -11.94 -2.60 1.27
CA LEU A 404 -12.61 -3.63 0.50
C LEU A 404 -11.87 -3.85 -0.82
N GLN A 405 -11.27 -5.03 -0.97
CA GLN A 405 -10.39 -5.38 -2.08
C GLN A 405 -10.53 -6.86 -2.44
N GLY A 406 -10.33 -7.19 -3.71
CA GLY A 406 -10.52 -8.54 -4.24
C GLY A 406 -10.96 -8.52 -5.70
N ILE A 407 -11.88 -9.40 -6.07
CA ILE A 407 -12.32 -9.60 -7.46
C ILE A 407 -13.81 -9.26 -7.57
N ASP A 408 -14.17 -8.46 -8.58
CA ASP A 408 -15.54 -8.43 -9.11
C ASP A 408 -15.68 -9.64 -10.03
N MET A 409 -16.63 -10.53 -9.75
CA MET A 409 -16.74 -11.80 -10.49
C MET A 409 -17.18 -11.61 -11.94
N GLY A 410 -17.56 -10.39 -12.36
CA GLY A 410 -17.99 -10.08 -13.72
C GLY A 410 -19.38 -10.64 -14.07
N ASP A 411 -20.03 -11.31 -13.11
CA ASP A 411 -21.38 -11.88 -13.22
C ASP A 411 -22.48 -10.84 -12.92
N ASN A 412 -22.10 -9.60 -12.62
CA ASN A 412 -22.94 -8.53 -12.09
C ASN A 412 -23.73 -8.91 -10.81
N LYS A 413 -23.32 -9.97 -10.12
CA LYS A 413 -24.03 -10.54 -8.98
C LYS A 413 -23.15 -10.66 -7.75
N SER A 414 -21.84 -10.75 -7.86
CA SER A 414 -21.01 -11.03 -6.68
C SER A 414 -19.59 -10.45 -6.70
N TYR A 415 -19.12 -10.16 -5.49
CA TYR A 415 -17.73 -9.86 -5.17
C TYR A 415 -17.12 -11.03 -4.40
N LEU A 416 -15.83 -11.27 -4.64
CA LEU A 416 -14.98 -12.13 -3.83
C LEU A 416 -13.82 -11.31 -3.25
N LEU A 417 -13.94 -10.96 -1.97
CA LEU A 417 -13.04 -10.03 -1.29
C LEU A 417 -12.08 -10.74 -0.33
N THR A 418 -10.97 -10.10 0.00
CA THR A 418 -10.03 -10.53 1.05
C THR A 418 -9.43 -9.34 1.78
N ASP A 419 -8.78 -9.61 2.91
CA ASP A 419 -7.99 -8.66 3.70
C ASP A 419 -8.71 -7.32 4.00
N PRO A 420 -9.92 -7.33 4.58
CA PRO A 420 -10.59 -6.11 5.00
C PRO A 420 -9.91 -5.51 6.24
N CYS A 421 -10.21 -4.24 6.49
CA CYS A 421 -9.86 -3.54 7.71
C CYS A 421 -11.14 -3.17 8.48
N ILE A 422 -11.04 -3.13 9.81
CA ILE A 422 -12.12 -2.63 10.67
C ILE A 422 -11.58 -1.47 11.50
N HIS A 423 -12.24 -0.32 11.41
CA HIS A 423 -12.08 0.73 12.42
C HIS A 423 -13.10 0.51 13.52
N SER A 424 -12.70 0.69 14.77
CA SER A 424 -13.58 0.51 15.94
C SER A 424 -13.24 1.48 17.05
N THR A 425 -14.24 1.86 17.85
CA THR A 425 -14.04 2.67 19.06
C THR A 425 -13.08 1.98 20.05
N ASP A 426 -13.02 0.64 20.06
CA ASP A 426 -12.02 -0.12 20.80
C ASP A 426 -10.71 -0.27 20.00
N LEU A 427 -9.76 0.63 20.27
CA LEU A 427 -8.43 0.64 19.66
C LEU A 427 -7.56 -0.58 20.00
N LYS A 428 -7.96 -1.44 20.95
CA LYS A 428 -7.22 -2.66 21.29
C LYS A 428 -7.53 -3.82 20.33
N ARG A 429 -8.62 -3.71 19.57
CA ARG A 429 -9.05 -4.69 18.55
C ARG A 429 -8.49 -4.34 17.18
N PHE A 430 -8.44 -5.34 16.30
CA PHE A 430 -8.16 -5.19 14.85
C PHE A 430 -6.76 -4.74 14.44
N GLY A 431 -5.84 -4.63 15.41
CA GLY A 431 -4.42 -4.42 15.13
C GLY A 431 -4.10 -3.01 14.62
N CYS A 432 -2.94 -2.84 13.97
CA CYS A 432 -2.41 -1.51 13.62
C CYS A 432 -3.14 -0.79 12.48
N SER A 433 -4.06 -1.46 11.78
CA SER A 433 -4.85 -0.84 10.72
C SER A 433 -6.12 -0.15 11.24
N ASN A 434 -6.50 -0.41 12.50
CA ASN A 434 -7.60 0.27 13.18
C ASN A 434 -7.20 1.71 13.55
N LEU A 435 -7.86 2.67 12.91
CA LEU A 435 -7.64 4.11 13.10
C LEU A 435 -8.75 4.74 13.97
N GLY A 436 -9.57 3.93 14.63
CA GLY A 436 -10.63 4.39 15.51
C GLY A 436 -11.69 5.24 14.82
N GLU A 437 -12.31 6.12 15.60
CA GLU A 437 -13.32 7.06 15.11
C GLU A 437 -12.80 7.97 14.00
N ASP A 438 -11.51 8.33 14.02
CA ASP A 438 -10.89 9.10 12.93
C ASP A 438 -10.94 8.33 11.61
N GLY A 439 -10.68 7.02 11.64
CA GLY A 439 -10.84 6.14 10.47
C GLY A 439 -12.27 6.10 9.96
N MET A 440 -13.25 6.02 10.86
CA MET A 440 -14.68 6.04 10.51
C MET A 440 -15.10 7.37 9.89
N LYS A 441 -14.69 8.47 10.52
CA LYS A 441 -14.94 9.84 10.03
C LYS A 441 -14.39 10.01 8.62
N ARG A 442 -13.17 9.54 8.35
CA ARG A 442 -12.54 9.59 7.02
C ARG A 442 -13.36 8.87 5.95
N PHE A 443 -13.92 7.69 6.26
CA PHE A 443 -14.83 7.02 5.35
C PHE A 443 -16.03 7.91 4.99
N PHE A 444 -16.70 8.47 6.02
CA PHE A 444 -17.89 9.28 5.80
C PHE A 444 -17.62 10.60 5.07
N GLN A 445 -16.47 11.23 5.26
CA GLN A 445 -16.07 12.45 4.54
C GLN A 445 -16.05 12.26 3.01
N THR A 446 -15.81 11.04 2.53
CA THR A 446 -15.80 10.69 1.11
C THR A 446 -16.99 9.84 0.67
N HIS A 447 -17.83 9.39 1.61
CA HIS A 447 -18.95 8.51 1.28
C HIS A 447 -20.16 9.31 0.82
N MET A 448 -20.58 9.07 -0.42
CA MET A 448 -21.88 9.51 -0.93
C MET A 448 -22.87 8.35 -0.85
N CYS A 449 -24.00 8.58 -0.15
CA CYS A 449 -25.08 7.59 -0.14
C CYS A 449 -25.57 7.35 -1.57
N ASN A 450 -25.72 6.08 -1.92
CA ASN A 450 -26.16 5.65 -3.23
C ASN A 450 -27.50 4.89 -3.17
N VAL A 451 -27.97 4.40 -4.32
CA VAL A 451 -29.25 3.68 -4.43
C VAL A 451 -29.40 2.53 -3.42
N VAL A 452 -28.32 1.82 -3.10
CA VAL A 452 -28.35 0.72 -2.11
C VAL A 452 -28.48 1.29 -0.69
N CYS A 453 -27.80 2.38 -0.36
CA CYS A 453 -27.96 3.08 0.92
C CYS A 453 -29.40 3.57 1.13
N TYR A 454 -30.00 4.15 0.09
CA TYR A 454 -31.38 4.65 0.14
C TYR A 454 -32.41 3.51 0.26
N ALA A 455 -32.22 2.41 -0.46
CA ALA A 455 -33.07 1.22 -0.33
C ALA A 455 -33.00 0.62 1.09
N LEU A 456 -31.86 0.75 1.76
CA LEU A 456 -31.66 0.36 3.15
C LEU A 456 -32.14 1.40 4.17
N LYS A 457 -32.57 2.59 3.72
CA LYS A 457 -32.94 3.74 4.57
C LYS A 457 -31.85 4.12 5.57
N LEU A 458 -30.58 4.01 5.15
CA LEU A 458 -29.44 4.36 6.01
C LEU A 458 -29.47 5.85 6.34
N LYS A 459 -29.19 6.18 7.60
CA LYS A 459 -29.12 7.56 8.06
C LYS A 459 -27.84 8.21 7.56
N LYS A 460 -27.98 9.42 7.02
CA LYS A 460 -26.82 10.25 6.67
C LYS A 460 -25.99 10.51 7.93
N ASN A 461 -24.70 10.19 7.89
CA ASN A 461 -23.78 10.49 8.98
C ASN A 461 -23.43 11.99 8.97
N LYS A 462 -23.27 12.59 10.15
CA LYS A 462 -22.89 14.01 10.33
C LYS A 462 -21.59 14.41 9.62
N HIS A 463 -20.72 13.45 9.31
CA HIS A 463 -19.45 13.68 8.62
C HIS A 463 -19.53 13.52 7.10
N GLN A 464 -20.68 13.12 6.55
CA GLN A 464 -20.87 13.11 5.10
C GLN A 464 -21.03 14.52 4.58
N SER A 465 -20.29 14.84 3.52
CA SER A 465 -20.39 16.14 2.84
C SER A 465 -21.84 16.43 2.45
N GLU A 466 -22.25 17.68 2.63
CA GLU A 466 -23.47 18.18 2.01
C GLU A 466 -23.22 18.22 0.51
N ILE A 467 -24.11 17.59 -0.26
CA ILE A 467 -24.11 17.78 -1.71
C ILE A 467 -24.47 19.25 -1.89
N ARG A 468 -23.47 20.09 -2.20
CA ARG A 468 -23.75 21.42 -2.73
C ARG A 468 -24.34 21.17 -4.11
N SER A 469 -25.65 21.29 -4.22
CA SER A 469 -26.33 21.38 -5.51
C SER A 469 -25.78 22.61 -6.23
N THR A 470 -24.85 22.40 -7.15
CA THR A 470 -24.49 23.37 -8.19
C THR A 470 -25.46 23.25 -9.33
#